data_AF-A0A847N3E6-F1
#
_entry.id   AF-A0A847N3E6-F1
#
_cell.length_a   1.000
_cell.length_b   1.000
_cell.length_c   1.000
_cell.angle_alpha   90.00
_cell.angle_beta   90.00
_cell.angle_gamma   90.00
#
_symmetry.space_group_name_H-M   'P 1'
#
loop_
_entity.id
_entity.type
_entity.pdbx_description
1 polymer ?
#
loop_
_entity_poly.entity_id
_entity_poly.type
_entity_poly.pdbx_seq_one_letter_code
_entity_poly.pdbx_strand_id
1 'polypeptide(L)' 'MAFVKVDDNEPLEKSIKRFKRMVEKEGIIREWKKREYFEKPSTILNRKK' A
#
# COMPACT_ATOMS: atom_id res chain seq x y z
N MET A 1 2.81 -7.24 -4.85
CA MET A 1 2.56 -7.99 -3.61
C MET A 1 3.70 -7.67 -2.67
N ALA A 2 3.42 -7.10 -1.50
CA ALA A 2 4.45 -6.68 -0.56
C ALA A 2 5.01 -7.92 0.16
N PHE A 3 6.24 -8.29 -0.15
CA PHE A 3 6.93 -9.43 0.47
C PHE A 3 8.33 -9.01 0.91
N VAL A 4 8.66 -9.24 2.18
CA VAL A 4 9.98 -8.99 2.75
C VAL A 4 10.51 -10.31 3.28
N LYS A 5 11.62 -10.79 2.71
CA LYS A 5 12.37 -11.92 3.27
C LYS A 5 13.21 -11.39 4.43
N VAL A 6 13.06 -12.00 5.59
CA VAL A 6 13.83 -11.66 6.80
C VAL A 6 14.94 -12.68 6.92
N ASP A 7 16.18 -12.22 7.05
CA ASP A 7 17.33 -13.06 7.39
C ASP A 7 17.52 -13.09 8.92
N ASP A 8 18.06 -14.17 9.46
CA ASP A 8 18.21 -14.39 10.92
C ASP A 8 19.08 -13.34 11.63
N ASN A 9 19.86 -12.57 10.87
CA ASN A 9 20.78 -11.56 11.38
C ASN A 9 20.19 -10.12 11.39
N GLU A 10 18.92 -9.93 11.00
CA GLU A 10 18.26 -8.62 11.10
C GLU A 10 17.38 -8.51 12.36
N PRO A 11 17.46 -7.37 13.09
CA PRO A 11 16.50 -7.06 14.14
C PRO A 11 15.07 -6.99 13.57
N LEU A 12 14.14 -7.67 14.25
CA LEU A 12 12.72 -7.77 13.85
C LEU A 12 12.07 -6.39 13.60
N GLU A 13 12.43 -5.38 14.37
CA GLU A 13 11.88 -4.03 14.18
C GLU A 13 12.26 -3.41 12.83
N LYS A 14 13.46 -3.73 12.33
CA LYS A 14 13.97 -3.21 11.05
C LYS A 14 13.25 -3.87 9.87
N SER A 15 12.96 -5.16 9.95
CA SER A 15 12.18 -5.86 8.92
C SER A 15 10.74 -5.39 8.88
N ILE A 16 10.10 -5.16 10.03
CA ILE A 16 8.75 -4.57 10.13
C ILE A 16 8.72 -3.17 9.50
N LYS A 17 9.72 -2.32 9.78
CA LYS A 17 9.79 -0.96 9.21
C LYS A 17 9.94 -0.98 7.69
N ARG A 18 10.72 -1.94 7.16
CA ARG A 18 10.88 -2.14 5.71
C ARG A 18 9.60 -2.63 5.07
N PHE A 19 8.89 -3.55 5.72
CA PHE A 19 7.58 -4.03 5.27
C PHE A 19 6.55 -2.91 5.22
N LYS A 20 6.44 -2.09 6.27
CA LYS A 20 5.53 -0.91 6.28
C LYS A 20 5.81 0.03 5.11
N ARG A 21 7.08 0.35 4.84
CA ARG A 21 7.48 1.17 3.68
C ARG A 21 7.09 0.53 2.36
N MET A 22 7.22 -0.79 2.24
CA MET A 22 6.87 -1.51 1.01
C MET A 22 5.35 -1.50 0.76
N VAL A 23 4.56 -1.70 1.81
CA VAL A 23 3.08 -1.61 1.78
C VAL A 23 2.62 -0.19 1.41
N GLU A 24 3.27 0.84 1.98
CA GLU A 24 3.00 2.23 1.62
C GLU A 24 3.38 2.56 0.17
N LYS A 25 4.55 2.08 -0.29
CA LYS A 25 5.03 2.28 -1.66
C LYS A 25 4.10 1.63 -2.68
N GLU A 26 3.62 0.44 -2.38
CA GLU A 26 2.70 -0.29 -3.25
C GLU A 26 1.28 0.31 -3.22
N GLY A 27 0.98 1.19 -2.26
CA GLY A 27 -0.27 1.92 -2.22
C GLY A 27 -1.50 1.05 -1.94
N ILE A 28 -1.29 -0.19 -1.45
CA ILE A 28 -2.35 -1.19 -1.20
C ILE A 28 -3.48 -0.59 -0.34
N ILE A 29 -3.12 0.14 0.72
CA ILE A 29 -4.08 0.77 1.63
C ILE A 29 -4.88 1.87 0.92
N ARG A 30 -4.24 2.66 0.05
CA ARG A 30 -4.92 3.70 -0.74
C ARG A 30 -5.87 3.09 -1.77
N GLU A 31 -5.45 2.02 -2.43
CA GLU A 31 -6.25 1.32 -3.42
C GLU A 31 -7.47 0.64 -2.77
N TRP A 32 -7.29 0.03 -1.61
CA TRP A 32 -8.37 -0.54 -0.81
C TRP A 32 -9.42 0.50 -0.43
N LYS A 33 -9.00 1.63 0.16
CA LYS A 33 -9.92 2.74 0.50
C LYS A 33 -10.65 3.31 -0.71
N LYS A 34 -10.02 3.33 -1.88
CA LYS A 34 -10.65 3.80 -3.13
C LYS A 34 -11.71 2.82 -3.65
N ARG A 35 -11.56 1.53 -3.37
CA ARG A 35 -12.50 0.47 -3.79
C ARG A 35 -13.60 0.20 -2.77
N GLU A 36 -13.51 0.76 -1.57
CA GLU A 36 -14.48 0.58 -0.50
C GLU A 36 -15.88 1.09 -0.86
N TYR A 37 -15.94 2.11 -1.73
CA TYR A 37 -17.19 2.71 -2.19
C TYR A 37 -17.21 2.79 -3.72
N PHE A 38 -18.40 2.67 -4.31
CA PHE A 38 -18.58 2.90 -5.74
C PHE A 38 -18.44 4.40 -6.05
N GLU A 39 -17.40 4.76 -6.79
CA GLU A 39 -17.18 6.10 -7.29
C GLU A 39 -17.73 6.18 -8.72
N LYS A 40 -18.69 7.08 -8.99
CA LYS A 40 -19.26 7.25 -10.34
C LYS A 40 -18.15 7.60 -11.34
N PRO A 41 -18.23 7.13 -12.60
CA PRO A 41 -17.19 7.38 -13.60
C PRO A 41 -16.95 8.88 -13.85
N SER A 42 -17.98 9.72 -13.73
CA SER A 42 -17.86 11.18 -13.82
C SER A 42 -16.99 11.77 -12.69
N THR A 43 -17.15 11.28 -11.46
CA THR A 43 -16.36 11.70 -10.30
C THR A 43 -14.89 11.28 -10.46
N ILE A 44 -14.64 10.08 -10.99
CA ILE A 44 -13.28 9.59 -11.28
C ILE A 44 -12.59 10.46 -12.33
N LEU A 45 -13.30 10.86 -13.39
CA LEU A 45 -12.76 11.72 -14.44
C LEU A 45 -12.42 13.12 -13.92
N ASN A 46 -13.27 13.70 -13.06
CA ASN A 46 -13.02 15.01 -12.48
C ASN A 46 -11.79 15.03 -11.55
N ARG A 47 -11.54 13.94 -10.82
CA ARG A 47 -10.39 13.81 -9.90
C ARG A 47 -9.05 13.59 -10.60
N LYS A 48 -9.06 13.22 -11.88
CA LYS A 48 -7.86 13.01 -12.71
C LYS A 48 -7.40 14.28 -13.45
N LYS A 49 -8.23 15.32 -13.46
CA LYS A 49 -7.93 16.62 -14.07
C LYS A 49 -7.14 17.48 -13.09
#